data_AF-D6SLP4-F1
#
_entry.id   AF-D6SLP4-F1
#
_cell.length_a   1.000
_cell.length_b   1.000
_cell.length_c   1.000
_cell.angle_alpha   90.00
_cell.angle_beta   90.00
_cell.angle_gamma   90.00
#
_symmetry.space_group_name_H-M   'P 1'
#
loop_
_entity.id
_entity.type
_entity.pdbx_description
1 polymer ?
#
loop_
_entity_poly.entity_id
_entity_poly.type
_entity_poly.pdbx_seq_one_letter_code
_entity_poly.pdbx_strand_id
1 'polypeptide(L)'
;MGMSFFPRSGSGSRRQGSTFRVFLLVLLFVVVGLLFWKNYERSMDVILSSHVVQDETETLSREQKDELSSFAKGLQDRFGFGLQIRVFEHFVEKPEPDSRVIFMGISPANQEVEIVWPPVLRRALPDDFTRHLEEEHFEEYWQGDNWPRGLYQALQRLGEELLAIEQE
;
A
#
# COMPACT_ATOMS: atom_id res chain seq x y z
N MET A 1 60.52 31.28 -47.94
CA MET A 1 59.66 32.47 -48.04
C MET A 1 58.36 32.02 -48.66
N GLY A 2 57.17 32.08 -48.07
CA GLY A 2 56.67 32.65 -46.82
C GLY A 2 55.14 32.69 -46.98
N MET A 3 54.42 32.10 -46.03
CA MET A 3 52.95 31.88 -45.98
C MET A 3 52.07 33.07 -46.40
N SER A 4 50.91 32.75 -46.99
CA SER A 4 49.59 33.38 -46.74
C SER A 4 48.59 32.92 -47.81
N PHE A 5 47.31 32.62 -47.59
CA PHE A 5 46.44 32.46 -46.44
C PHE A 5 45.16 31.82 -47.03
N PHE A 6 44.68 30.68 -46.52
CA PHE A 6 43.32 30.22 -46.79
C PHE A 6 42.34 31.07 -45.96
N PRO A 7 41.24 31.58 -46.52
CA PRO A 7 40.10 31.94 -45.70
C PRO A 7 39.23 30.70 -45.47
N ARG A 8 39.09 30.34 -44.20
CA ARG A 8 38.12 29.39 -43.66
C ARG A 8 37.18 30.18 -42.75
N SER A 9 35.88 30.24 -43.07
CA SER A 9 34.74 30.41 -42.15
C SER A 9 33.48 30.66 -43.00
N GLY A 10 32.35 29.96 -42.88
CA GLY A 10 31.75 29.41 -41.68
C GLY A 10 30.82 30.44 -41.04
N SER A 11 29.56 30.03 -40.85
CA SER A 11 28.53 30.64 -39.98
C SER A 11 27.64 31.74 -40.55
N GLY A 12 26.45 31.31 -40.98
CA GLY A 12 25.24 32.13 -41.07
C GLY A 12 24.06 31.38 -40.43
N SER A 13 24.23 30.82 -39.23
CA SER A 13 23.11 30.19 -38.50
C SER A 13 22.15 31.27 -38.00
N ARG A 14 20.98 31.32 -38.64
CA ARG A 14 19.77 32.05 -38.30
C ARG A 14 19.55 32.03 -36.77
N ARG A 15 19.82 33.16 -36.10
CA ARG A 15 19.51 33.38 -34.68
C ARG A 15 18.00 33.54 -34.49
N GLN A 16 17.25 32.45 -34.59
CA GLN A 16 15.87 32.38 -34.10
C GLN A 16 15.51 30.92 -33.81
N GLY A 17 16.07 30.38 -32.75
CA GLY A 17 15.83 28.98 -32.37
C GLY A 17 16.29 28.61 -30.97
N SER A 18 16.53 29.59 -30.09
CA SER A 18 16.98 29.31 -28.71
C SER A 18 15.80 29.18 -27.75
N THR A 19 14.83 30.09 -27.80
CA THR A 19 13.68 30.10 -26.88
C THR A 19 12.67 28.99 -27.16
N PHE A 20 12.41 28.70 -28.44
CA PHE A 20 11.51 27.61 -28.85
C PHE A 20 12.00 26.23 -28.39
N ARG A 21 13.32 26.00 -28.43
CA ARG A 21 13.92 24.75 -27.95
C ARG A 21 13.78 24.59 -26.44
N VAL A 22 13.94 25.67 -25.69
CA VAL A 22 13.74 25.67 -24.23
C VAL A 22 12.28 25.39 -23.89
N PHE A 23 11.33 26.00 -24.59
CA PHE A 23 9.90 25.71 -24.41
C PHE A 23 9.54 24.26 -24.73
N LEU A 24 10.09 23.69 -25.80
CA LEU A 24 9.90 22.27 -26.12
C LEU A 24 10.46 21.35 -25.04
N LEU A 25 11.64 21.67 -24.49
CA LEU A 25 12.23 20.91 -23.40
C LEU A 25 11.37 20.99 -22.13
N VAL A 26 10.88 22.18 -21.77
CA VAL A 26 10.00 22.35 -20.61
C VAL A 26 8.68 21.59 -20.80
N LEU A 27 8.06 21.68 -21.99
CA LEU A 27 6.85 20.93 -22.31
C LEU A 27 7.07 19.42 -22.21
N LEU A 28 8.20 18.94 -22.73
CA LEU A 28 8.59 17.53 -22.63
C LEU A 28 8.73 17.11 -21.16
N PHE A 29 9.37 17.92 -20.33
CA PHE A 29 9.50 17.66 -18.89
C PHE A 29 8.14 17.63 -18.18
N VAL A 30 7.21 18.53 -18.51
CA VAL A 30 5.85 18.52 -17.95
C VAL A 30 5.10 17.26 -18.37
N VAL A 31 5.14 16.89 -19.65
CA VAL A 31 4.47 15.68 -20.17
C VAL A 31 5.05 14.42 -19.53
N VAL A 32 6.38 14.32 -19.44
CA VAL A 32 7.05 13.21 -18.78
C VAL A 32 6.70 13.18 -17.30
N GLY A 33 6.67 14.32 -16.61
CA GLY A 33 6.27 14.41 -15.20
C GLY A 33 4.83 13.93 -14.95
N LEU A 34 3.87 14.35 -15.80
CA LEU A 34 2.48 13.92 -15.73
C LEU A 34 2.31 12.43 -16.06
N LEU A 35 3.03 11.93 -17.08
CA LEU A 35 3.04 10.51 -17.41
C LEU A 35 3.66 9.68 -16.29
N PHE A 36 4.74 10.17 -15.68
CA PHE A 36 5.39 9.51 -14.56
C PHE A 36 4.47 9.48 -13.35
N TRP A 37 3.84 10.59 -12.98
CA TRP A 37 2.85 10.65 -11.89
C TRP A 37 1.73 9.62 -12.08
N LYS A 38 1.09 9.64 -13.27
CA LYS A 38 -0.01 8.73 -13.61
C LYS A 38 0.42 7.25 -13.66
N ASN A 39 1.67 6.98 -14.03
CA ASN A 39 2.21 5.63 -14.05
C ASN A 39 2.64 5.16 -12.65
N TYR A 40 3.15 6.07 -11.82
CA TYR A 40 3.59 5.80 -10.45
C TYR A 40 2.42 5.39 -9.56
N GLU A 41 1.27 6.06 -9.69
CA GLU A 41 0.02 5.67 -9.00
C GLU A 41 -0.40 4.23 -9.35
N ARG A 42 -0.32 3.84 -10.63
CA ARG A 42 -0.69 2.47 -11.06
C ARG A 42 0.32 1.40 -10.66
N SER A 43 1.62 1.70 -10.69
CA SER A 43 2.65 0.71 -10.37
C SER A 43 2.80 0.48 -8.87
N MET A 44 2.49 1.47 -8.02
CA MET A 44 2.47 1.29 -6.57
C MET A 44 1.33 0.35 -6.15
N ASP A 45 0.15 0.51 -6.75
CA ASP A 45 -1.05 -0.27 -6.42
C ASP A 45 -0.88 -1.79 -6.66
N VAL A 46 -0.15 -2.17 -7.71
CA VAL A 46 0.04 -3.58 -8.10
C VAL A 46 1.12 -4.27 -7.25
N ILE A 47 2.10 -3.52 -6.75
CA ILE A 47 3.17 -4.04 -5.88
C ILE A 47 2.70 -4.15 -4.43
N LEU A 48 1.84 -3.24 -3.98
CA LEU A 48 1.22 -3.32 -2.65
C LEU A 48 0.16 -4.43 -2.59
N SER A 49 -0.72 -4.55 -3.60
CA SER A 49 -1.84 -5.51 -3.55
C SER A 49 -1.42 -6.99 -3.50
N SER A 50 -0.29 -7.36 -4.11
CA SER A 50 0.21 -8.74 -4.13
C SER A 50 0.83 -9.20 -2.81
N HIS A 51 1.14 -8.28 -1.89
CA HIS A 51 1.71 -8.60 -0.57
C HIS A 51 0.76 -8.33 0.60
N VAL A 52 -0.39 -7.70 0.34
CA VAL A 52 -1.40 -7.35 1.35
C VAL A 52 -2.17 -8.58 1.82
N VAL A 53 -2.61 -9.46 0.92
CA VAL A 53 -3.34 -10.69 1.29
C VAL A 53 -2.61 -11.91 0.76
N GLN A 54 -2.13 -12.76 1.67
CA GLN A 54 -1.60 -14.08 1.37
C GLN A 54 -2.53 -15.11 1.99
N ASP A 55 -2.97 -16.07 1.20
CA ASP A 55 -3.97 -17.06 1.61
C ASP A 55 -3.49 -18.44 1.15
N GLU A 56 -2.88 -19.17 2.07
CA GLU A 56 -2.33 -20.51 1.82
C GLU A 56 -3.45 -21.56 1.72
N THR A 57 -4.58 -21.34 2.39
CA THR A 57 -5.71 -22.26 2.43
C THR A 57 -6.62 -22.16 1.19
N GLU A 58 -6.38 -21.20 0.30
CA GLU A 58 -7.19 -20.90 -0.90
C GLU A 58 -8.69 -20.68 -0.63
N THR A 59 -9.03 -20.38 0.62
CA THR A 59 -10.38 -20.23 1.15
C THR A 59 -11.02 -18.90 0.79
N LEU A 60 -10.20 -17.86 0.53
CA LEU A 60 -10.71 -16.54 0.16
C LEU A 60 -10.90 -16.47 -1.36
N SER A 61 -12.10 -16.05 -1.77
CA SER A 61 -12.42 -15.80 -3.17
C SER A 61 -11.61 -14.60 -3.71
N ARG A 62 -11.54 -14.47 -5.03
CA ARG A 62 -10.86 -13.32 -5.67
C ARG A 62 -11.52 -11.99 -5.28
N GLU A 63 -12.85 -11.96 -5.29
CA GLU A 63 -13.64 -10.79 -4.89
C GLU A 63 -13.31 -10.41 -3.44
N GLN A 64 -13.18 -11.41 -2.56
CA GLN A 64 -12.83 -11.14 -1.18
C GLN A 64 -11.41 -10.56 -1.03
N LYS A 65 -10.43 -11.13 -1.75
CA LYS A 65 -9.06 -10.61 -1.78
C LYS A 65 -9.00 -9.18 -2.32
N ASP A 66 -9.81 -8.85 -3.32
CA ASP A 66 -9.89 -7.52 -3.91
C ASP A 66 -10.50 -6.49 -2.93
N GLU A 67 -11.53 -6.87 -2.17
CA GLU A 67 -12.12 -6.04 -1.11
C GLU A 67 -11.12 -5.78 0.03
N LEU A 68 -10.44 -6.82 0.50
CA LEU A 68 -9.41 -6.71 1.53
C LEU A 68 -8.25 -5.81 1.07
N SER A 69 -7.83 -5.96 -0.19
CA SER A 69 -6.81 -5.10 -0.80
C SER A 69 -7.26 -3.64 -0.90
N SER A 70 -8.53 -3.42 -1.23
CA SER A 70 -9.13 -2.09 -1.30
C SER A 70 -9.21 -1.44 0.08
N PHE A 71 -9.56 -2.20 1.11
CA PHE A 71 -9.54 -1.74 2.50
C PHE A 71 -8.13 -1.36 2.94
N ALA A 72 -7.14 -2.23 2.71
CA ALA A 72 -5.74 -1.96 3.04
C ALA A 72 -5.21 -0.69 2.36
N LYS A 73 -5.58 -0.49 1.09
CA LYS A 73 -5.24 0.74 0.36
C LYS A 73 -5.91 1.96 1.02
N GLY A 74 -7.18 1.88 1.36
CA GLY A 74 -7.89 2.96 2.06
C GLY A 74 -7.25 3.31 3.41
N LEU A 75 -6.81 2.30 4.15
CA LEU A 75 -6.08 2.46 5.42
C LEU A 75 -4.75 3.21 5.22
N GLN A 76 -3.99 2.80 4.20
CA GLN A 76 -2.70 3.39 3.86
C GLN A 76 -2.84 4.83 3.35
N ASP A 77 -3.83 5.09 2.50
CA ASP A 77 -4.06 6.40 1.90
C ASP A 77 -4.56 7.42 2.92
N ARG A 78 -5.45 7.00 3.83
CA ARG A 78 -6.07 7.90 4.81
C ARG A 78 -5.24 8.08 6.07
N PHE A 79 -4.75 6.99 6.65
CA PHE A 79 -4.10 7.00 7.97
C PHE A 79 -2.60 6.74 7.90
N GLY A 80 -2.06 6.38 6.73
CA GLY A 80 -0.63 6.12 6.56
C GLY A 80 -0.18 4.74 7.06
N PHE A 81 -1.11 3.87 7.47
CA PHE A 81 -0.82 2.52 7.97
C PHE A 81 -1.05 1.45 6.90
N GLY A 82 -0.08 0.55 6.74
CA GLY A 82 -0.24 -0.63 5.91
C GLY A 82 -1.02 -1.72 6.63
N LEU A 83 -1.67 -2.60 5.88
CA LEU A 83 -2.31 -3.81 6.39
C LEU A 83 -1.76 -5.02 5.65
N GLN A 84 -1.38 -6.05 6.40
CA GLN A 84 -0.98 -7.34 5.88
C GLN A 84 -1.80 -8.44 6.54
N ILE A 85 -2.52 -9.20 5.72
CA ILE A 85 -3.34 -10.34 6.11
C ILE A 85 -2.67 -11.61 5.58
N ARG A 86 -2.43 -12.57 6.46
CA ARG A 86 -1.93 -13.89 6.08
C ARG A 86 -2.83 -14.97 6.65
N VAL A 87 -3.31 -15.86 5.79
CA VAL A 87 -4.07 -17.05 6.17
C VAL A 87 -3.15 -18.25 6.04
N PHE A 88 -2.89 -18.92 7.16
CA PHE A 88 -1.98 -20.04 7.30
C PHE A 88 -2.75 -21.36 7.30
N GLU A 89 -2.19 -22.38 6.67
CA GLU A 89 -2.72 -23.75 6.78
C GLU A 89 -2.50 -24.35 8.18
N HIS A 90 -1.42 -23.93 8.86
CA HIS A 90 -0.99 -24.45 10.16
C HIS A 90 -0.91 -23.29 11.16
N PHE A 91 0.05 -23.27 12.07
CA PHE A 91 0.17 -22.23 13.10
C PHE A 91 0.52 -20.87 12.50
N VAL A 92 0.06 -19.82 13.16
CA VAL A 92 0.39 -18.45 12.74
C VAL A 92 1.84 -18.13 13.10
N GLU A 93 2.63 -17.75 12.11
CA GLU A 93 3.98 -17.23 12.35
C GLU A 93 3.96 -15.71 12.53
N LYS A 94 4.23 -15.27 13.77
CA LYS A 94 4.25 -13.85 14.13
C LYS A 94 5.49 -13.16 13.56
N PRO A 95 5.35 -12.13 12.71
CA PRO A 95 6.50 -11.37 12.23
C PRO A 95 7.05 -10.43 13.31
N GLU A 96 8.25 -9.90 13.05
CA GLU A 96 8.75 -8.77 13.85
C GLU A 96 7.82 -7.55 13.67
N PRO A 97 7.49 -6.81 14.75
CA PRO A 97 6.60 -5.66 14.67
C PRO A 97 7.16 -4.57 13.74
N ASP A 98 6.37 -4.18 12.74
CA ASP A 98 6.64 -3.01 11.92
C ASP A 98 6.05 -1.75 12.56
N SER A 99 6.75 -0.62 12.43
CA SER A 99 6.31 0.66 12.96
C SER A 99 5.03 1.24 12.32
N ARG A 100 4.63 0.73 11.15
CA ARG A 100 3.55 1.29 10.31
C ARG A 100 2.64 0.23 9.68
N VAL A 101 2.92 -1.06 9.85
CA VAL A 101 2.12 -2.13 9.25
C VAL A 101 1.39 -2.91 10.34
N ILE A 102 0.07 -3.00 10.20
CA ILE A 102 -0.76 -3.92 10.97
C ILE A 102 -0.64 -5.29 10.31
N PHE A 103 -0.15 -6.27 11.04
CA PHE A 103 -0.20 -7.67 10.59
C PHE A 103 -1.36 -8.38 11.26
N MET A 104 -2.12 -9.14 10.47
CA MET A 104 -3.17 -10.03 10.93
C MET A 104 -2.92 -11.42 10.34
N GLY A 105 -2.48 -12.34 11.18
CA GLY A 105 -2.32 -13.75 10.84
C GLY A 105 -3.52 -14.54 11.32
N ILE A 106 -4.03 -15.42 10.47
CA ILE A 106 -5.21 -16.24 10.74
C ILE A 106 -4.86 -17.70 10.43
N SER A 107 -5.16 -18.60 11.36
CA SER A 107 -5.13 -20.04 11.13
C SER A 107 -6.52 -20.62 11.37
N PRO A 108 -7.31 -20.87 10.29
CA PRO A 108 -8.61 -21.48 10.44
C PRO A 108 -8.54 -22.90 11.03
N ALA A 109 -7.48 -23.65 10.71
CA ALA A 109 -7.29 -25.02 11.19
C ALA A 109 -7.02 -25.09 12.71
N ASN A 110 -6.31 -24.11 13.25
CA ASN A 110 -5.99 -24.04 14.69
C ASN A 110 -6.90 -23.07 15.46
N GLN A 111 -7.86 -22.43 14.80
CA GLN A 111 -8.76 -21.43 15.39
C GLN A 111 -7.98 -20.31 16.09
N GLU A 112 -6.91 -19.86 15.44
CA GLU A 112 -5.95 -18.90 15.99
C GLU A 112 -5.95 -17.62 15.14
N VAL A 113 -5.93 -16.48 15.81
CA VAL A 113 -5.70 -15.17 15.20
C VAL A 113 -4.62 -14.46 15.98
N GLU A 114 -3.63 -13.93 15.27
CA GLU A 114 -2.57 -13.12 15.85
C GLU A 114 -2.55 -11.77 15.15
N ILE A 115 -2.63 -10.71 15.95
CA ILE A 115 -2.53 -9.34 15.46
C ILE A 115 -1.22 -8.75 15.97
N VAL A 116 -0.45 -8.14 15.07
CA VAL A 116 0.72 -7.35 15.44
C VAL A 116 0.42 -5.90 15.14
N TRP A 117 0.17 -5.16 16.21
CA TRP A 117 -0.09 -3.73 16.14
C TRP A 117 1.21 -2.93 16.00
N PRO A 118 1.23 -1.92 15.12
CA PRO A 118 2.24 -0.88 15.15
C PRO A 118 2.32 -0.23 16.54
N PRO A 119 3.52 0.07 17.07
CA PRO A 119 3.68 0.69 18.39
C PRO A 119 2.91 2.00 18.56
N VAL A 120 2.68 2.73 17.47
CA VAL A 120 1.90 3.98 17.46
C VAL A 120 0.41 3.68 17.65
N LEU A 121 -0.14 2.71 16.90
CA LEU A 121 -1.55 2.32 17.03
C LEU A 121 -1.84 1.66 18.37
N ARG A 122 -0.91 0.88 18.91
CA ARG A 122 -1.05 0.25 20.23
C ARG A 122 -1.28 1.27 21.36
N ARG A 123 -0.82 2.51 21.20
CA ARG A 123 -1.02 3.59 22.18
C ARG A 123 -2.27 4.42 21.91
N ALA A 124 -2.77 4.39 20.68
CA ALA A 124 -3.89 5.21 20.24
C ALA A 124 -5.22 4.44 20.33
N LEU A 125 -5.19 3.12 20.08
CA LEU A 125 -6.36 2.25 20.21
C LEU A 125 -6.66 1.96 21.68
N PRO A 126 -7.93 1.88 22.08
CA PRO A 126 -8.30 1.43 23.41
C PRO A 126 -7.80 0.01 23.70
N ASP A 127 -7.27 -0.23 24.89
CA ASP A 127 -6.75 -1.56 25.29
C ASP A 127 -7.84 -2.64 25.18
N ASP A 128 -9.08 -2.31 25.56
CA ASP A 128 -10.21 -3.24 25.48
C ASP A 128 -10.59 -3.60 24.04
N PHE A 129 -10.42 -2.67 23.10
CA PHE A 129 -10.63 -2.94 21.68
C PHE A 129 -9.60 -3.94 21.14
N THR A 130 -8.31 -3.71 21.44
CA THR A 130 -7.23 -4.61 20.98
C THR A 130 -7.39 -6.02 21.55
N ARG A 131 -7.74 -6.13 22.85
CA ARG A 131 -7.98 -7.42 23.52
C ARG A 131 -9.18 -8.13 22.94
N HIS A 132 -10.30 -7.43 22.74
CA HIS A 132 -11.50 -8.03 22.16
C HIS A 132 -11.23 -8.59 20.75
N LEU A 133 -10.48 -7.87 19.91
CA LEU A 133 -10.13 -8.35 18.57
C LEU A 133 -9.21 -9.57 18.57
N GLU A 134 -8.26 -9.64 19.50
CA GLU A 134 -7.29 -10.74 19.61
C GLU A 134 -7.90 -11.99 20.25
N GLU A 135 -8.72 -11.84 21.29
CA GLU A 135 -9.13 -12.96 22.14
C GLU A 135 -10.60 -13.40 21.92
N GLU A 136 -11.51 -12.46 21.68
CA GLU A 136 -12.97 -12.74 21.76
C GLU A 136 -13.67 -12.69 20.39
N HIS A 137 -13.26 -11.78 19.51
CA HIS A 137 -13.99 -11.44 18.29
C HIS A 137 -14.17 -12.65 17.37
N PHE A 138 -13.15 -13.50 17.24
CA PHE A 138 -13.16 -14.64 16.32
C PHE A 138 -13.82 -15.90 16.87
N GLU A 139 -14.08 -15.99 18.18
CA GLU A 139 -14.63 -17.20 18.82
C GLU A 139 -15.95 -17.65 18.17
N GLU A 140 -16.81 -16.70 17.82
CA GLU A 140 -18.12 -16.96 17.19
C GLU A 140 -17.99 -17.36 15.71
N TYR A 141 -16.91 -16.95 15.04
CA TYR A 141 -16.71 -17.15 13.61
C TYR A 141 -15.97 -18.44 13.26
N TRP A 142 -15.31 -19.06 14.24
CA TRP A 142 -14.73 -20.39 14.07
C TRP A 142 -15.77 -21.48 13.84
N GLN A 143 -17.01 -21.25 14.28
CA GLN A 143 -18.10 -22.19 14.07
C GLN A 143 -18.64 -22.06 12.64
N GLY A 144 -18.54 -23.15 11.88
CA GLY A 144 -19.16 -23.27 10.55
C GLY A 144 -18.42 -22.55 9.42
N ASP A 145 -17.09 -22.42 9.52
CA ASP A 145 -16.22 -21.85 8.47
C ASP A 145 -16.56 -20.38 8.11
N ASN A 146 -17.07 -19.64 9.09
CA ASN A 146 -17.49 -18.25 8.95
C ASN A 146 -16.37 -17.24 9.27
N TRP A 147 -15.15 -17.70 9.51
CA TRP A 147 -14.01 -16.86 9.83
C TRP A 147 -13.72 -15.76 8.78
N PRO A 148 -13.98 -15.91 7.45
CA PRO A 148 -13.81 -14.81 6.52
C PRO A 148 -14.73 -13.64 6.87
N ARG A 149 -15.97 -13.93 7.29
CA ARG A 149 -16.92 -12.92 7.77
C ARG A 149 -16.45 -12.26 9.07
N GLY A 150 -15.81 -13.03 9.95
CA GLY A 150 -15.16 -12.50 11.15
C GLY A 150 -14.07 -11.49 10.81
N LEU A 151 -13.21 -11.82 9.84
CA LEU A 151 -12.17 -10.94 9.32
C LEU A 151 -12.75 -9.63 8.78
N TYR A 152 -13.80 -9.68 7.96
CA TYR A 152 -14.44 -8.46 7.46
C TYR A 152 -14.97 -7.56 8.57
N GLN A 153 -15.65 -8.14 9.55
CA GLN A 153 -16.18 -7.36 10.67
C GLN A 153 -15.07 -6.79 11.57
N ALA A 154 -13.97 -7.53 11.74
CA ALA A 154 -12.78 -7.05 12.44
C ALA A 154 -12.21 -5.80 11.75
N LEU A 155 -12.06 -5.86 10.43
CA LEU A 155 -11.54 -4.73 9.64
C LEU A 155 -12.49 -3.54 9.62
N GLN A 156 -13.80 -3.78 9.53
CA GLN A 156 -14.79 -2.71 9.62
C GLN A 156 -14.69 -1.98 10.96
N ARG A 157 -14.66 -2.73 12.07
CA ARG A 157 -14.51 -2.16 13.42
C ARG A 157 -13.19 -1.41 13.59
N LEU A 158 -12.09 -1.95 13.08
CA LEU A 158 -10.80 -1.26 13.05
C LEU A 158 -10.89 0.06 12.29
N GLY A 159 -11.57 0.08 11.15
CA GLY A 159 -11.84 1.31 10.41
C GLY A 159 -12.62 2.33 11.26
N GLU A 160 -13.69 1.90 11.92
CA GLU A 160 -14.53 2.74 12.79
C GLU A 160 -13.73 3.34 13.97
N GLU A 161 -12.89 2.56 14.63
CA GLU A 161 -12.04 3.05 15.73
C GLU A 161 -10.99 4.06 15.25
N LEU A 162 -10.34 3.80 14.11
CA LEU A 162 -9.38 4.75 13.55
C LEU A 162 -10.03 6.07 13.12
N LEU A 163 -11.28 6.02 12.67
CA LEU A 163 -12.08 7.22 12.39
C LEU A 163 -12.45 8.01 13.65
N ALA A 164 -12.67 7.33 14.77
CA ALA A 164 -12.93 7.97 16.04
C ALA A 164 -11.68 8.71 16.55
N ILE A 165 -10.52 8.06 16.47
CA ILE A 165 -9.22 8.65 16.86
C ILE A 165 -8.87 9.88 16.01
N GLU A 166 -9.20 9.89 14.71
CA GLU A 166 -8.94 11.05 13.83
C GLU A 166 -9.78 12.29 14.23
N GLN A 167 -10.91 12.11 14.93
CA GLN A 167 -11.84 13.19 15.29
C GLN A 167 -11.60 13.80 16.68
N GLU A 168 -10.67 13.24 17.46
CA GLU A 168 -10.24 13.75 18.78
C GLU A 168 -9.04 14.70 18.68
#